data_AF-A0A8S2X6T0-F1
#
_entry.id   AF-A0A8S2X6T0-F1
#
_cell.length_a   1.000
_cell.length_b   1.000
_cell.length_c   1.000
_cell.angle_alpha   90.00
_cell.angle_beta   90.00
_cell.angle_gamma   90.00
#
_symmetry.space_group_name_H-M   'P 1'
#
loop_
_entity.id
_entity.type
_entity.pdbx_description
1 polymer ?
#
loop_
_entity_poly.entity_id
_entity_poly.type
_entity_poly.pdbx_seq_one_letter_code
_entity_poly.pdbx_strand_id
1 'polypeptide(L)'
;QHQHKSKLIVPLQYKLTRTSSEILNDNKNHLTDDTRLKSLILHKAAAAYFCLADENEKLKHYGLCLRYLQLALKCYSNLFILCAKIKLQLSDMEAKKLLSYIMSIAGDCRRMIAYTTSSEEIDKYREQYSLNNEIDQEFEKVTSEITGEQTEFIWVSELTPMIDQNLFAAVDAYEYAINIVKNLGDNE
;
A
#
# COMPACT_ATOMS: atom_id res chain seq x y z
N GLN A 1 49.81 -4.64 16.42
CA GLN A 1 48.45 -4.72 17.01
C GLN A 1 47.65 -3.53 16.51
N HIS A 2 46.85 -3.72 15.45
CA HIS A 2 45.99 -2.66 14.91
C HIS A 2 44.59 -2.80 15.50
N GLN A 3 44.18 -1.86 16.36
CA GLN A 3 42.81 -1.76 16.85
C GLN A 3 41.95 -1.02 15.82
N HIS A 4 41.05 -1.74 15.15
CA HIS A 4 39.93 -1.15 14.42
C HIS A 4 38.95 -0.53 15.43
N LYS A 5 38.88 0.81 15.50
CA LYS A 5 37.78 1.50 16.17
C LYS A 5 36.55 1.44 15.26
N SER A 6 35.56 0.65 15.65
CA SER A 6 34.22 0.68 15.07
C SER A 6 33.63 2.08 15.28
N LYS A 7 33.28 2.75 14.18
CA LYS A 7 32.52 4.00 14.24
C LYS A 7 31.13 3.66 14.77
N LEU A 8 30.82 4.08 16.00
CA LEU A 8 29.45 4.09 16.49
C LEU A 8 28.62 4.96 15.54
N ILE A 9 27.71 4.33 14.80
CA ILE A 9 26.67 5.04 14.05
C ILE A 9 25.66 5.50 15.09
N VAL A 10 25.75 6.78 15.46
CA VAL A 10 24.74 7.40 16.33
C VAL A 10 23.47 7.57 15.48
N PRO A 11 22.30 7.08 15.93
CA PRO A 11 21.05 7.31 15.22
C PRO A 11 20.85 8.81 15.01
N LEU A 12 20.51 9.22 13.78
CA LEU A 12 20.18 10.62 13.49
C LEU A 12 19.05 11.08 14.43
N GLN A 13 19.23 12.25 15.04
CA GLN A 13 18.20 12.85 15.87
C GLN A 13 16.91 13.00 15.06
N TYR A 14 15.86 12.33 15.51
CA TYR A 14 14.53 12.43 14.93
C TYR A 14 14.05 13.88 15.00
N LYS A 15 13.98 14.55 13.85
CA LYS A 15 13.33 15.85 13.71
C LYS A 15 11.87 15.59 13.38
N LEU A 16 10.98 16.05 14.26
CA LEU A 16 9.54 16.04 14.04
C LEU A 16 9.21 16.89 12.78
N THR A 17 8.93 16.24 11.65
CA THR A 17 8.35 16.93 10.48
C THR A 17 6.91 17.29 10.83
N ARG A 18 6.67 18.56 11.16
CA ARG A 18 5.38 19.11 11.60
C ARG A 18 4.22 18.85 10.63
N THR A 19 4.50 18.55 9.37
CA THR A 19 3.50 18.21 8.35
C THR A 19 2.86 16.83 8.53
N SER A 20 3.54 15.86 9.14
CA SER A 20 2.99 14.48 9.30
C SER A 20 1.88 14.37 10.35
N SER A 21 1.73 15.37 11.20
CA SER A 21 0.82 15.36 12.36
C SER A 21 -0.60 15.82 12.03
N GLU A 22 -0.80 16.47 10.89
CA GLU A 22 -2.12 16.97 10.44
C GLU A 22 -3.00 15.86 9.84
N ILE A 23 -2.42 14.68 9.55
CA ILE A 23 -3.09 13.46 9.06
C ILE A 23 -4.22 13.01 10.02
N LEU A 24 -4.19 13.41 11.28
CA LEU A 24 -5.14 13.01 12.32
C LEU A 24 -5.67 14.25 13.05
N ASN A 25 -6.67 14.90 12.47
CA ASN A 25 -7.38 16.00 13.14
C ASN A 25 -8.22 15.47 14.30
N ASP A 26 -7.81 15.87 15.50
CA ASP A 26 -8.38 15.43 16.77
C ASP A 26 -9.65 16.20 17.09
N ASN A 27 -10.77 15.79 16.50
CA ASN A 27 -12.08 16.24 16.94
C ASN A 27 -12.46 15.52 18.24
N LYS A 28 -11.93 16.04 19.37
CA LYS A 28 -12.40 15.82 20.74
C LYS A 28 -12.38 14.38 21.27
N ASN A 29 -11.49 13.50 20.81
CA ASN A 29 -11.36 12.17 21.41
C ASN A 29 -9.90 11.92 21.76
N HIS A 30 -9.63 11.69 23.06
CA HIS A 30 -8.34 11.23 23.55
C HIS A 30 -7.95 9.90 22.87
N LEU A 31 -7.38 9.95 21.67
CA LEU A 31 -6.64 8.81 21.14
C LEU A 31 -5.49 8.56 22.10
N THR A 32 -5.32 7.31 22.52
CA THR A 32 -4.06 6.89 23.11
C THR A 32 -2.95 7.14 22.09
N ASP A 33 -1.80 7.66 22.51
CA ASP A 33 -0.64 7.94 21.63
C ASP A 33 -0.29 6.73 20.74
N ASP A 34 -0.53 5.51 21.26
CA ASP A 34 -0.39 4.24 20.56
C ASP A 34 -1.27 4.12 19.29
N THR A 35 -2.52 4.56 19.33
CA THR A 35 -3.44 4.43 18.18
C THR A 35 -3.09 5.42 17.07
N ARG A 36 -2.74 6.66 17.43
CA ARG A 36 -2.22 7.65 16.46
C ARG A 36 -0.97 7.10 15.79
N LEU A 37 -0.05 6.56 16.56
CA LEU A 37 1.19 5.98 16.05
C LEU A 37 0.92 4.82 15.09
N LYS A 38 0.03 3.88 15.46
CA LYS A 38 -0.37 2.75 14.58
C LYS A 38 -0.96 3.23 13.26
N SER A 39 -1.87 4.21 13.27
CA SER A 39 -2.44 4.75 12.03
C SER A 39 -1.38 5.42 11.15
N LEU A 40 -0.45 6.18 11.73
CA LEU A 40 0.64 6.81 10.99
C LEU A 40 1.58 5.77 10.37
N ILE A 41 1.91 4.70 11.11
CA ILE A 41 2.75 3.61 10.61
C ILE A 41 2.06 2.92 9.42
N LEU A 42 0.77 2.59 9.54
CA LEU A 42 0.02 1.95 8.47
C LEU A 42 -0.06 2.83 7.21
N HIS A 43 -0.33 4.13 7.37
CA HIS A 43 -0.36 5.06 6.25
C HIS A 43 1.01 5.17 5.57
N LYS A 44 2.09 5.32 6.34
CA LYS A 44 3.46 5.40 5.81
C LYS A 44 3.89 4.10 5.14
N ALA A 45 3.51 2.94 5.68
CA ALA A 45 3.78 1.65 5.07
C ALA A 45 3.04 1.49 3.74
N ALA A 46 1.76 1.86 3.68
CA ALA A 46 0.99 1.86 2.43
C ALA A 46 1.67 2.71 1.36
N ALA A 47 2.12 3.92 1.72
CA ALA A 47 2.84 4.81 0.81
C ALA A 47 4.19 4.24 0.36
N ALA A 48 4.95 3.62 1.27
CA ALA A 48 6.24 3.02 0.96
C ALA A 48 6.09 1.83 -0.02
N TYR A 49 5.12 0.94 0.24
CA TYR A 49 4.81 -0.16 -0.66
C TYR A 49 4.29 0.32 -2.02
N PHE A 50 3.50 1.40 -2.05
CA PHE A 50 3.11 2.03 -3.31
C PHE A 50 4.33 2.55 -4.09
N CYS A 51 5.30 3.22 -3.45
CA CYS A 51 6.53 3.64 -4.15
C CYS A 51 7.31 2.45 -4.72
N LEU A 52 7.37 1.32 -4.00
CA LEU A 52 7.99 0.09 -4.51
C LEU A 52 7.22 -0.48 -5.71
N ALA A 53 5.88 -0.43 -5.67
CA ALA A 53 5.04 -0.87 -6.78
C ALA A 53 5.23 0.02 -8.02
N ASP A 54 5.20 1.34 -7.87
CA ASP A 54 5.40 2.33 -8.94
C ASP A 54 6.77 2.16 -9.62
N GLU A 55 7.83 1.92 -8.83
CA GLU A 55 9.15 1.64 -9.42
C GLU A 55 9.17 0.30 -10.18
N ASN A 56 8.53 -0.74 -9.66
CA ASN A 56 8.47 -2.04 -10.33
C ASN A 56 7.57 -2.03 -11.57
N GLU A 57 6.54 -1.17 -11.62
CA GLU A 57 5.72 -0.94 -12.81
C GLU A 57 6.60 -0.39 -13.95
N LYS A 58 7.40 0.66 -13.68
CA LYS A 58 8.33 1.25 -14.68
C LYS A 58 9.35 0.26 -15.20
N LEU A 59 9.80 -0.66 -14.33
CA LEU A 59 10.72 -1.75 -14.67
C LEU A 59 10.01 -2.95 -15.32
N LYS A 60 8.68 -2.89 -15.49
CA LYS A 60 7.84 -3.96 -16.05
C LYS A 60 7.89 -5.26 -15.25
N HIS A 61 8.14 -5.16 -13.96
CA HIS A 61 8.10 -6.26 -13.00
C HIS A 61 6.68 -6.40 -12.44
N TYR A 62 5.71 -6.70 -13.31
CA TYR A 62 4.29 -6.63 -12.93
C TYR A 62 3.89 -7.62 -11.83
N GLY A 63 4.59 -8.76 -11.69
CA GLY A 63 4.39 -9.66 -10.56
C GLY A 63 4.78 -9.02 -9.22
N LEU A 64 5.92 -8.33 -9.17
CA LEU A 64 6.36 -7.58 -7.99
C LEU A 64 5.47 -6.35 -7.74
N CYS A 65 5.05 -5.66 -8.80
CA CYS A 65 4.05 -4.58 -8.73
C CYS A 65 2.81 -5.06 -7.98
N LEU A 66 2.14 -6.12 -8.46
CA LEU A 66 0.93 -6.65 -7.85
C LEU A 66 1.14 -7.10 -6.39
N ARG A 67 2.29 -7.71 -6.08
CA ARG A 67 2.64 -8.08 -4.71
C ARG A 67 2.74 -6.85 -3.79
N TYR A 68 3.48 -5.81 -4.20
CA TYR A 68 3.61 -4.61 -3.38
C TYR A 68 2.30 -3.82 -3.27
N LEU A 69 1.47 -3.82 -4.31
CA LEU A 69 0.11 -3.29 -4.23
C LEU A 69 -0.74 -4.06 -3.22
N GLN A 70 -0.64 -5.39 -3.18
CA GLN A 70 -1.33 -6.21 -2.17
C GLN A 70 -0.94 -5.79 -0.75
N LEU A 71 0.36 -5.60 -0.48
CA LEU A 71 0.85 -5.15 0.82
C LEU A 71 0.39 -3.72 1.14
N ALA A 72 0.42 -2.81 0.16
CA ALA A 72 -0.06 -1.45 0.30
C ALA A 72 -1.55 -1.39 0.66
N LEU A 73 -2.37 -2.19 -0.04
CA LEU A 73 -3.81 -2.28 0.18
C LEU A 73 -4.14 -2.90 1.53
N LYS A 74 -3.40 -3.92 1.96
CA LYS A 74 -3.53 -4.50 3.31
C LYS A 74 -3.26 -3.46 4.40
N CYS A 75 -2.21 -2.65 4.23
CA CYS A 75 -1.93 -1.52 5.12
C CYS A 75 -3.08 -0.50 5.14
N TYR A 76 -3.61 -0.16 3.95
CA TYR A 76 -4.69 0.79 3.81
C TYR A 76 -6.01 0.30 4.43
N SER A 77 -6.41 -0.96 4.19
CA SER A 77 -7.60 -1.54 4.82
C SER A 77 -7.46 -1.58 6.34
N ASN A 78 -6.29 -1.92 6.87
CA ASN A 78 -6.02 -1.91 8.31
C ASN A 78 -6.11 -0.49 8.88
N LEU A 79 -5.60 0.52 8.17
CA LEU A 79 -5.76 1.92 8.54
C LEU A 79 -7.25 2.30 8.59
N PHE A 80 -8.01 1.94 7.56
CA PHE A 80 -9.45 2.21 7.48
C PHE A 80 -10.23 1.62 8.65
N ILE A 81 -9.99 0.35 8.96
CA ILE A 81 -10.59 -0.35 10.10
C ILE A 81 -10.20 0.31 11.41
N LEU A 82 -8.91 0.63 11.58
CA LEU A 82 -8.41 1.25 12.80
C LEU A 82 -9.12 2.58 13.05
N CYS A 83 -9.19 3.45 12.04
CA CYS A 83 -9.90 4.73 12.10
C CYS A 83 -11.40 4.56 12.35
N ALA A 84 -12.06 3.58 11.73
CA ALA A 84 -13.46 3.28 11.97
C ALA A 84 -13.73 2.89 13.44
N LYS A 85 -12.87 2.04 14.03
CA LYS A 85 -12.98 1.62 15.45
C LYS A 85 -12.95 2.81 16.42
N ILE A 86 -12.13 3.81 16.13
CA ILE A 86 -11.98 5.00 16.98
C ILE A 86 -12.88 6.18 16.56
N LYS A 87 -13.82 5.95 15.62
CA LYS A 87 -14.70 6.99 15.05
C LYS A 87 -13.93 8.20 14.50
N LEU A 88 -12.69 7.98 14.08
CA LEU A 88 -11.91 8.98 13.40
C LEU A 88 -12.31 8.92 11.94
N GLN A 89 -12.82 10.02 11.40
CA GLN A 89 -13.04 10.08 9.97
C GLN A 89 -11.67 9.99 9.30
N LEU A 90 -11.48 9.05 8.36
CA LEU A 90 -10.50 9.21 7.30
C LEU A 90 -10.96 10.37 6.40
N SER A 91 -10.91 11.58 6.95
CA SER A 91 -11.08 12.82 6.21
C SER A 91 -9.79 13.22 5.51
N ASP A 92 -8.72 12.44 5.67
CA ASP A 92 -7.45 12.74 5.06
C ASP A 92 -7.51 12.51 3.54
N MET A 93 -7.56 13.63 2.83
CA MET A 93 -7.50 13.70 1.39
C MET A 93 -6.25 12.98 0.85
N GLU A 94 -5.13 12.96 1.59
CA GLU A 94 -3.90 12.30 1.17
C GLU A 94 -4.05 10.78 1.16
N ALA A 95 -4.68 10.18 2.18
CA ALA A 95 -4.99 8.75 2.20
C ALA A 95 -5.89 8.33 1.04
N LYS A 96 -6.95 9.09 0.76
CA LYS A 96 -7.84 8.81 -0.39
C LYS A 96 -7.11 8.96 -1.73
N LYS A 97 -6.29 10.01 -1.88
CA LYS A 97 -5.43 10.21 -3.07
C LYS A 97 -4.49 9.01 -3.26
N LEU A 98 -3.83 8.57 -2.19
CA LEU A 98 -2.97 7.39 -2.23
C LEU A 98 -3.73 6.15 -2.73
N LEU A 99 -4.93 5.88 -2.21
CA LEU A 99 -5.74 4.76 -2.69
C LEU A 99 -6.07 4.89 -4.18
N SER A 100 -6.39 6.08 -4.67
CA SER A 100 -6.65 6.30 -6.10
C SER A 100 -5.44 6.01 -6.98
N TYR A 101 -4.23 6.35 -6.51
CA TYR A 101 -2.98 6.03 -7.22
C TYR A 101 -2.69 4.53 -7.20
N ILE A 102 -2.86 3.87 -6.05
CA ILE A 102 -2.74 2.41 -5.92
C ILE A 102 -3.68 1.72 -6.93
N MET A 103 -4.95 2.14 -6.98
CA MET A 103 -5.94 1.57 -7.90
C MET A 103 -5.57 1.81 -9.36
N SER A 104 -5.06 2.99 -9.70
CA SER A 104 -4.63 3.30 -11.07
C SER A 104 -3.47 2.40 -11.52
N ILE A 105 -2.41 2.28 -10.70
CA ILE A 105 -1.26 1.40 -11.01
C ILE A 105 -1.67 -0.07 -11.02
N ALA A 106 -2.60 -0.49 -10.16
CA ALA A 106 -3.15 -1.83 -10.22
C ALA A 106 -3.84 -2.08 -11.56
N GLY A 107 -4.66 -1.12 -12.03
CA GLY A 107 -5.27 -1.17 -13.35
C GLY A 107 -4.26 -1.26 -14.49
N ASP A 108 -3.16 -0.50 -14.42
CA ASP A 108 -2.07 -0.56 -15.40
C ASP A 108 -1.39 -1.93 -15.40
N CYS A 109 -0.97 -2.43 -14.23
CA CYS A 109 -0.35 -3.74 -14.09
C CYS A 109 -1.27 -4.86 -14.61
N ARG A 110 -2.58 -4.82 -14.29
CA ARG A 110 -3.59 -5.76 -14.80
C ARG A 110 -3.70 -5.74 -16.31
N ARG A 111 -3.83 -4.54 -16.88
CA ARG A 111 -3.93 -4.34 -18.34
C ARG A 111 -2.68 -4.85 -19.04
N MET A 112 -1.49 -4.60 -18.49
CA MET A 112 -0.24 -5.07 -19.08
C MET A 112 -0.13 -6.60 -19.05
N ILE A 113 -0.52 -7.24 -17.94
CA ILE A 113 -0.57 -8.71 -17.84
C ILE A 113 -1.57 -9.30 -18.84
N ALA A 114 -2.73 -8.65 -19.05
CA ALA A 114 -3.72 -9.11 -20.02
C ALA A 114 -3.20 -9.10 -21.47
N TYR A 115 -2.28 -8.19 -21.81
CA TYR A 115 -1.63 -8.15 -23.12
C TYR A 115 -0.49 -9.16 -23.29
N THR A 116 -0.06 -9.80 -22.20
CA THR A 116 1.00 -10.81 -22.24
C THR A 116 0.45 -12.12 -22.80
N THR A 117 0.93 -12.52 -23.98
CA THR A 117 0.57 -13.80 -24.60
C THR A 117 1.64 -14.88 -24.41
N SER A 118 2.82 -14.51 -23.91
CA SER A 118 3.94 -15.44 -23.68
C SER A 118 3.77 -16.18 -22.36
N SER A 119 3.83 -17.51 -22.39
CA SER A 119 3.81 -18.32 -21.16
C SER A 119 5.03 -18.05 -20.27
N GLU A 120 6.20 -17.82 -20.88
CA GLU A 120 7.45 -17.51 -20.16
C GLU A 120 7.33 -16.20 -19.36
N GLU A 121 6.69 -15.18 -19.94
CA GLU A 121 6.48 -13.91 -19.23
C GLU A 121 5.46 -14.05 -18.08
N ILE A 122 4.40 -14.83 -18.29
CA ILE A 122 3.43 -15.13 -17.23
C ILE A 122 4.10 -15.89 -16.07
N ASP A 123 4.96 -16.87 -16.38
CA ASP A 123 5.70 -17.62 -15.37
C ASP A 123 6.67 -16.71 -14.60
N LYS A 124 7.36 -15.81 -15.30
CA LYS A 124 8.18 -14.76 -14.67
C LYS A 124 7.37 -13.88 -13.71
N TYR A 125 6.15 -13.48 -14.08
CA TYR A 125 5.29 -12.72 -13.17
C TYR A 125 4.85 -13.55 -11.96
N ARG A 126 4.60 -14.85 -12.11
CA ARG A 126 4.30 -15.74 -10.97
C ARG A 126 5.47 -15.86 -10.01
N GLU A 127 6.68 -16.04 -10.53
CA GLU A 127 7.89 -16.09 -9.72
C GLU A 127 8.07 -14.78 -8.94
N GLN A 128 7.97 -13.65 -9.64
CA GLN A 128 8.03 -12.31 -9.04
C GLN A 128 6.99 -12.10 -7.94
N TYR A 129 5.73 -12.47 -8.20
CA TYR A 129 4.64 -12.32 -7.23
C TYR A 129 4.84 -13.20 -5.99
N SER A 130 5.46 -14.36 -6.17
CA SER A 130 5.72 -15.34 -5.11
C SER A 130 6.96 -15.01 -4.28
N LEU A 131 7.79 -14.04 -4.70
CA LEU A 131 8.94 -13.59 -3.92
C LEU A 131 8.48 -13.11 -2.57
N ASN A 132 8.97 -13.72 -1.49
CA ASN A 132 8.57 -13.37 -0.14
C ASN A 132 9.80 -13.03 0.70
N ASN A 133 9.91 -11.77 1.13
CA ASN A 133 11.02 -11.29 1.95
C ASN A 133 10.67 -11.43 3.45
N GLU A 134 11.65 -11.77 4.28
CA GLU A 134 11.52 -11.86 5.74
C GLU A 134 10.98 -10.55 6.36
N ILE A 135 11.41 -9.39 5.83
CA ILE A 135 10.95 -8.08 6.30
C ILE A 135 9.44 -7.92 6.04
N ASP A 136 8.96 -8.33 4.86
CA ASP A 136 7.54 -8.25 4.54
C ASP A 136 6.74 -9.20 5.44
N GLN A 137 7.23 -10.42 5.68
CA GLN A 137 6.57 -11.39 6.57
C GLN A 137 6.46 -10.86 8.01
N GLU A 138 7.53 -10.27 8.53
CA GLU A 138 7.51 -9.68 9.87
C GLU A 138 6.52 -8.52 9.93
N PHE A 139 6.50 -7.67 8.91
CA PHE A 139 5.57 -6.55 8.82
C PHE A 139 4.11 -7.02 8.71
N GLU A 140 3.82 -8.04 7.90
CA GLU A 140 2.50 -8.64 7.78
C GLU A 140 2.02 -9.25 9.09
N LYS A 141 2.92 -9.91 9.83
CA LYS A 141 2.62 -10.43 11.16
C LYS A 141 2.22 -9.30 12.10
N VAL A 142 3.06 -8.27 12.23
CA VAL A 142 2.79 -7.12 13.11
C VAL A 142 1.48 -6.42 12.72
N THR A 143 1.20 -6.24 11.43
CA THR A 143 -0.03 -5.58 10.98
C THR A 143 -1.29 -6.43 11.19
N SER A 144 -1.20 -7.75 11.04
CA SER A 144 -2.33 -8.66 11.31
C SER A 144 -2.81 -8.58 12.77
N GLU A 145 -1.89 -8.33 13.71
CA GLU A 145 -2.19 -8.19 15.13
C GLU A 145 -3.01 -6.91 15.44
N ILE A 146 -3.00 -5.91 14.55
CA ILE A 146 -3.66 -4.61 14.77
C ILE A 146 -5.17 -4.68 14.48
N THR A 147 -5.59 -5.37 13.43
CA THR A 147 -6.98 -5.30 12.93
C THR A 147 -7.62 -6.63 12.58
N GLY A 148 -6.89 -7.74 12.64
CA GLY A 148 -7.33 -9.04 12.10
C GLY A 148 -7.15 -9.12 10.59
N GLU A 149 -7.33 -10.31 10.02
CA GLU A 149 -7.15 -10.54 8.58
C GLU A 149 -8.40 -10.13 7.80
N GLN A 150 -8.27 -9.14 6.93
CA GLN A 150 -9.34 -8.65 6.05
C GLN A 150 -8.78 -8.33 4.67
N THR A 151 -9.61 -8.55 3.65
CA THR A 151 -9.18 -8.73 2.26
C THR A 151 -10.07 -7.99 1.27
N GLU A 152 -10.45 -6.75 1.60
CA GLU A 152 -11.37 -5.92 0.78
C GLU A 152 -10.90 -5.74 -0.67
N PHE A 153 -9.58 -5.68 -0.89
CA PHE A 153 -9.00 -5.37 -2.20
C PHE A 153 -8.22 -6.52 -2.84
N ILE A 154 -8.40 -7.77 -2.40
CA ILE A 154 -7.67 -8.90 -3.00
C ILE A 154 -7.87 -8.96 -4.53
N TRP A 155 -9.08 -8.69 -5.00
CA TRP A 155 -9.45 -8.78 -6.40
C TRP A 155 -8.57 -7.90 -7.32
N VAL A 156 -8.02 -6.79 -6.81
CA VAL A 156 -7.23 -5.87 -7.63
C VAL A 156 -5.76 -6.31 -7.77
N SER A 157 -5.24 -7.02 -6.76
CA SER A 157 -3.83 -7.43 -6.69
C SER A 157 -3.58 -8.92 -6.96
N GLU A 158 -4.61 -9.77 -7.02
CA GLU A 158 -4.48 -11.21 -7.25
C GLU A 158 -3.94 -11.58 -8.64
N LEU A 159 -2.72 -12.11 -8.76
CA LEU A 159 -2.19 -12.53 -10.06
C LEU A 159 -3.01 -13.66 -10.72
N THR A 160 -3.51 -13.43 -11.93
CA THR A 160 -4.19 -14.45 -12.75
C THR A 160 -3.67 -14.41 -14.19
N PRO A 161 -3.57 -15.55 -14.90
CA PRO A 161 -3.20 -15.58 -16.32
C PRO A 161 -4.41 -15.34 -17.25
N MET A 162 -5.64 -15.27 -16.71
CA MET A 162 -6.84 -15.15 -17.52
C MET A 162 -6.99 -13.71 -18.02
N ILE A 163 -6.99 -13.54 -19.35
CA ILE A 163 -7.05 -12.23 -20.00
C ILE A 163 -8.31 -11.46 -19.56
N ASP A 164 -9.49 -12.08 -19.69
CA ASP A 164 -10.75 -11.42 -19.37
C ASP A 164 -10.82 -10.96 -17.91
N GLN A 165 -10.37 -11.80 -16.96
CA GLN A 165 -10.32 -11.43 -15.54
C GLN A 165 -9.42 -10.23 -15.28
N ASN A 166 -8.25 -10.18 -15.93
CA ASN A 166 -7.36 -9.03 -15.81
C ASN A 166 -7.97 -7.76 -16.42
N LEU A 167 -8.65 -7.88 -17.56
CA LEU A 167 -9.32 -6.72 -18.19
C LEU A 167 -10.47 -6.19 -17.34
N PHE A 168 -11.31 -7.06 -16.78
CA PHE A 168 -12.37 -6.66 -15.85
C PHE A 168 -11.80 -5.99 -14.60
N ALA A 169 -10.81 -6.62 -13.95
CA ALA A 169 -10.16 -6.04 -12.79
C ALA A 169 -9.47 -4.71 -13.10
N ALA A 170 -8.92 -4.53 -14.31
CA ALA A 170 -8.34 -3.25 -14.72
C ALA A 170 -9.40 -2.15 -14.81
N VAL A 171 -10.52 -2.42 -15.48
CA VAL A 171 -11.64 -1.47 -15.61
C VAL A 171 -12.19 -1.10 -14.24
N ASP A 172 -12.49 -2.10 -13.39
CA ASP A 172 -13.00 -1.88 -12.04
C ASP A 172 -12.04 -1.03 -11.21
N ALA A 173 -10.72 -1.26 -11.34
CA ALA A 173 -9.71 -0.47 -10.65
C ALA A 173 -9.69 0.99 -11.10
N TYR A 174 -9.75 1.25 -12.42
CA TYR A 174 -9.82 2.62 -12.93
C TYR A 174 -11.11 3.33 -12.53
N GLU A 175 -12.25 2.65 -12.60
CA GLU A 175 -13.53 3.20 -12.16
C GLU A 175 -13.51 3.54 -10.67
N TYR A 176 -12.95 2.67 -9.84
CA TYR A 176 -12.76 2.93 -8.42
C TYR A 176 -11.86 4.16 -8.18
N ALA A 177 -10.72 4.24 -8.88
CA ALA A 177 -9.81 5.39 -8.80
C ALA A 177 -10.49 6.70 -9.19
N ILE A 178 -11.22 6.72 -10.32
CA ILE A 178 -11.96 7.89 -10.81
C ILE A 178 -13.02 8.31 -9.80
N ASN A 179 -13.76 7.36 -9.22
CA ASN A 179 -14.79 7.67 -8.23
C ASN A 179 -14.21 8.28 -6.96
N ILE A 180 -13.03 7.83 -6.50
CA ILE A 180 -12.33 8.48 -5.39
C ILE A 180 -12.01 9.93 -5.75
N VAL A 181 -11.39 10.17 -6.92
CA VAL A 181 -10.95 11.51 -7.32
C VAL A 181 -12.14 12.47 -7.49
N LYS A 182 -13.24 12.02 -8.11
CA LYS A 182 -14.48 12.80 -8.23
C LYS A 182 -15.02 13.19 -6.86
N ASN A 183 -15.15 12.23 -5.96
CA ASN A 183 -15.62 12.46 -4.60
C ASN A 183 -14.68 13.36 -3.78
N LEU A 184 -13.40 13.49 -4.18
CA LEU A 184 -12.49 14.47 -3.57
C LEU A 184 -12.71 15.88 -4.12
N GLY A 185 -12.93 16.02 -5.43
CA GLY A 185 -13.18 17.32 -6.08
C GLY A 185 -14.52 17.96 -5.72
N ASP A 186 -15.54 17.15 -5.40
CA ASP A 186 -16.85 17.66 -4.95
C ASP A 186 -16.84 18.20 -3.51
N ASN A 187 -15.73 18.05 -2.78
CA ASN A 187 -15.56 18.49 -1.38
C ASN A 187 -14.62 19.71 -1.22
N GLU A 188 -14.16 20.31 -2.32
CA GLU A 188 -13.45 21.61 -2.35
C GLU A 188 -14.42 22.76 -2.66
#